data_AF-A0A3D1TH21-F1
#
_entry.id   AF-A0A3D1TH21-F1
#
_cell.length_a   1.000
_cell.length_b   1.000
_cell.length_c   1.000
_cell.angle_alpha   90.00
_cell.angle_beta   90.00
_cell.angle_gamma   90.00
#
_symmetry.space_group_name_H-M   'P 1'
#
loop_
_entity.id
_entity.type
_entity.pdbx_description
1 polymer ?
#
loop_
_entity_poly.entity_id
_entity_poly.type
_entity_poly.pdbx_seq_one_letter_code
_entity_poly.pdbx_strand_id
1 'polypeptide(L)'
;MLSSWKARILPVAPPPPLPLELDIAEALLDRWSPPQTEAAAHGCLILTALLERKKILIARSSFEEDGKAFTVYEHRRSGRTFAIEQKHLALDDLEKIQAQVMDLLNRAAEDEDLILQAEAPDAEQ
;
A
#
# COMPACT_ATOMS: atom_id res chain seq x y z
N MET A 1 -17.39 22.44 -42.82
CA MET A 1 -16.31 23.10 -42.04
C MET A 1 -15.87 22.12 -40.97
N LEU A 2 -14.59 21.75 -40.92
CA LEU A 2 -14.06 20.78 -39.96
C LEU A 2 -13.20 21.55 -38.95
N SER A 3 -13.62 21.62 -37.70
CA SER A 3 -12.86 22.20 -36.59
C SER A 3 -11.77 21.22 -36.17
N SER A 4 -10.50 21.57 -36.35
CA SER A 4 -9.38 20.78 -35.84
C SER A 4 -8.98 21.29 -34.45
N TRP A 5 -9.22 20.50 -33.41
CA TRP A 5 -8.72 20.82 -32.06
C TRP A 5 -7.25 20.43 -31.95
N LYS A 6 -6.38 21.41 -31.69
CA LYS A 6 -4.97 21.19 -31.35
C LYS A 6 -4.83 21.16 -29.83
N ALA A 7 -4.67 19.97 -29.24
CA ALA A 7 -4.24 19.84 -27.86
C ALA A 7 -2.70 19.87 -27.81
N ARG A 8 -2.13 20.67 -26.91
CA ARG A 8 -0.69 20.69 -26.63
C ARG A 8 -0.42 19.69 -25.52
N ILE A 9 0.25 18.58 -25.85
CA ILE A 9 0.66 17.59 -24.85
C ILE A 9 1.90 18.14 -24.15
N LEU A 10 1.77 18.54 -22.88
CA LEU A 10 2.94 18.81 -22.04
C LEU A 10 3.56 17.47 -21.63
N PRO A 11 4.90 17.34 -21.63
CA PRO A 11 5.55 16.22 -20.98
C PRO A 11 5.18 16.23 -19.50
N VAL A 12 4.59 15.13 -19.02
CA VAL A 12 4.28 14.96 -17.61
C VAL A 12 5.58 14.98 -16.81
N ALA A 13 5.63 15.76 -15.73
CA ALA A 13 6.78 15.75 -14.83
C ALA A 13 7.01 14.33 -14.28
N PRO A 14 8.26 13.91 -14.06
CA PRO A 14 8.52 12.62 -13.42
C PRO A 14 7.82 12.59 -12.05
N PRO A 15 7.17 11.46 -11.70
CA PRO A 15 6.48 11.34 -10.43
C PRO A 15 7.47 11.52 -9.27
N PRO A 16 7.07 12.18 -8.18
CA PRO A 16 7.92 12.34 -7.01
C PRO A 16 8.37 10.97 -6.47
N PRO A 17 9.55 10.90 -5.84
CA PRO A 17 9.99 9.68 -5.16
C PRO A 17 8.96 9.25 -4.12
N LEU A 18 8.83 7.93 -3.91
CA LEU A 18 7.92 7.42 -2.90
C LEU A 18 8.41 7.89 -1.51
N PRO A 19 7.49 8.31 -0.63
CA PRO A 19 7.85 8.75 0.73
C PRO A 19 8.22 7.60 1.67
N LEU A 20 8.05 6.34 1.25
CA LEU A 20 8.27 5.14 2.07
C LEU A 20 9.09 4.13 1.26
N GLU A 21 10.13 3.55 1.89
CA GLU A 21 10.90 2.45 1.31
C GLU A 21 10.06 1.18 1.20
N LEU A 22 10.32 0.37 0.17
CA LEU A 22 9.45 -0.76 -0.16
C LEU A 22 9.61 -1.90 0.85
N ASP A 23 10.82 -2.16 1.33
CA ASP A 23 11.09 -3.20 2.33
C ASP A 23 10.41 -2.86 3.66
N ILE A 24 10.42 -1.58 4.05
CA ILE A 24 9.68 -1.09 5.22
C ILE A 24 8.17 -1.27 5.00
N ALA A 25 7.65 -0.94 3.81
CA ALA A 25 6.23 -1.12 3.51
C ALA A 25 5.78 -2.58 3.62
N GLU A 26 6.62 -3.54 3.22
CA GLU A 26 6.35 -4.97 3.37
C GLU A 26 6.37 -5.41 4.85
N ALA A 27 7.37 -4.98 5.61
CA ALA A 27 7.46 -5.26 7.05
C ALA A 27 6.25 -4.70 7.83
N LEU A 28 5.79 -3.50 7.46
CA LEU A 28 4.60 -2.88 8.06
C LEU A 28 3.33 -3.66 7.71
N LEU A 29 3.18 -4.08 6.45
CA LEU A 29 2.03 -4.88 6.02
C LEU A 29 1.98 -6.22 6.76
N ASP A 30 3.13 -6.88 6.94
CA ASP A 30 3.25 -8.12 7.72
C ASP A 30 2.84 -7.91 9.18
N ARG A 31 3.26 -6.81 9.79
CA ARG A 31 2.95 -6.51 11.20
C ARG A 31 1.48 -6.17 11.44
N TRP A 32 0.85 -5.46 10.50
CA TRP A 32 -0.53 -5.00 10.65
C TRP A 32 -1.56 -5.97 10.07
N SER A 33 -1.14 -7.08 9.46
CA SER A 33 -2.02 -8.13 8.96
C SER A 33 -2.03 -9.33 9.92
N PRO A 34 -3.19 -9.75 10.48
CA PRO A 34 -4.52 -9.17 10.29
C PRO A 34 -4.70 -7.84 11.06
N PRO A 35 -5.52 -6.90 10.52
CA PRO A 35 -5.68 -5.57 11.12
C PRO A 35 -6.51 -5.61 12.40
N GLN A 36 -5.94 -5.06 13.48
CA GLN A 36 -6.58 -4.99 14.80
C GLN A 36 -7.41 -3.71 15.00
N THR A 37 -7.16 -2.67 14.20
CA THR A 37 -7.86 -1.37 14.28
C THR A 37 -8.30 -0.93 12.89
N GLU A 38 -9.26 -0.01 12.83
CA GLU A 38 -9.73 0.55 11.56
C GLU A 38 -8.61 1.32 10.82
N ALA A 39 -7.77 2.06 11.58
CA ALA A 39 -6.61 2.74 11.02
C ALA A 39 -5.59 1.76 10.44
N ALA A 40 -5.34 0.62 11.09
CA ALA A 40 -4.48 -0.44 10.57
C ALA A 40 -5.08 -1.06 9.31
N ALA A 41 -6.40 -1.28 9.25
CA ALA A 41 -7.06 -1.76 8.04
C ALA A 41 -6.90 -0.79 6.85
N HIS A 42 -7.06 0.52 7.08
CA HIS A 42 -6.80 1.54 6.06
C HIS A 42 -5.33 1.57 5.65
N GLY A 43 -4.41 1.45 6.61
CA GLY A 43 -2.97 1.33 6.36
C GLY A 43 -2.64 0.13 5.47
N CYS A 44 -3.12 -1.07 5.81
CA CYS A 44 -2.93 -2.28 5.02
C CYS A 44 -3.47 -2.14 3.59
N LEU A 45 -4.65 -1.54 3.41
CA LEU A 45 -5.21 -1.29 2.09
C LEU A 45 -4.30 -0.40 1.23
N ILE A 46 -3.80 0.71 1.79
CA ILE A 46 -2.94 1.65 1.08
C ILE A 46 -1.56 1.03 0.79
N LEU A 47 -0.96 0.34 1.76
CA LEU A 47 0.32 -0.36 1.59
C LEU A 47 0.20 -1.45 0.51
N THR A 48 -0.89 -2.20 0.51
CA THR A 48 -1.14 -3.21 -0.51
C THR A 48 -1.24 -2.58 -1.89
N ALA A 49 -2.00 -1.49 -2.06
CA ALA A 49 -2.09 -0.77 -3.33
C ALA A 49 -0.73 -0.19 -3.77
N LEU A 50 0.10 0.27 -2.83
CA LEU A 50 1.45 0.74 -3.09
C LEU A 50 2.34 -0.38 -3.66
N LEU A 51 2.35 -1.53 -3.00
CA LEU A 51 3.15 -2.71 -3.37
C LEU A 51 2.64 -3.36 -4.66
N GLU A 52 1.32 -3.38 -4.88
CA GLU A 52 0.69 -3.83 -6.11
C GLU A 52 1.13 -2.97 -7.31
N ARG A 53 1.10 -1.63 -7.18
CA ARG A 53 1.59 -0.71 -8.22
C ARG A 53 3.06 -0.94 -8.56
N LYS A 54 3.85 -1.39 -7.59
CA LYS A 54 5.27 -1.76 -7.76
C LYS A 54 5.47 -3.21 -8.25
N LYS A 55 4.39 -3.98 -8.43
CA LYS A 55 4.39 -5.40 -8.82
C LYS A 55 5.12 -6.31 -7.83
N ILE A 56 5.17 -5.90 -6.56
CA ILE A 56 5.72 -6.67 -5.44
C ILE A 56 4.66 -7.68 -4.98
N LEU A 57 3.43 -7.20 -4.80
CA LEU A 57 2.26 -8.05 -4.57
C LEU A 57 1.47 -8.24 -5.88
N ILE A 58 0.89 -9.43 -6.02
CA ILE A 58 0.03 -9.81 -7.15
C ILE A 58 -1.32 -10.25 -6.59
N ALA A 59 -2.41 -9.59 -7.01
CA ALA A 59 -3.75 -10.05 -6.69
C ALA A 59 -4.03 -11.40 -7.35
N ARG A 60 -4.43 -12.41 -6.56
CA ARG A 60 -4.68 -13.78 -7.03
C ARG A 60 -6.16 -14.10 -7.14
N SER A 61 -6.93 -13.77 -6.11
CA SER A 61 -8.35 -14.07 -6.04
C SER A 61 -9.06 -13.06 -5.15
N SER A 62 -10.33 -12.83 -5.41
CA SER A 62 -11.20 -12.04 -4.53
C SER A 62 -12.39 -12.89 -4.11
N PHE A 63 -12.87 -12.69 -2.89
CA PHE A 63 -14.01 -13.38 -2.34
C PHE A 63 -14.82 -12.43 -1.45
N GLU A 64 -16.06 -12.80 -1.16
CA GLU A 64 -16.91 -12.08 -0.21
C GLU A 64 -17.15 -12.95 1.02
N GLU A 65 -17.01 -12.35 2.19
CA GLU A 65 -17.28 -13.00 3.48
C GLU A 65 -18.00 -12.00 4.39
N ASP A 66 -19.12 -12.41 4.99
CA ASP A 66 -19.97 -11.57 5.85
C ASP A 66 -20.36 -10.21 5.23
N GLY A 67 -20.58 -10.17 3.91
CA GLY A 67 -20.94 -8.95 3.17
C GLY A 67 -19.78 -7.98 2.95
N LYS A 68 -18.54 -8.41 3.22
CA LYS A 68 -17.32 -7.66 2.97
C LYS A 68 -16.54 -8.31 1.85
N ALA A 69 -16.04 -7.50 0.92
CA ALA A 69 -15.18 -7.97 -0.15
C ALA A 69 -13.73 -8.05 0.33
N PHE A 70 -13.04 -9.14 0.00
CA PHE A 70 -11.63 -9.37 0.29
C PHE A 70 -10.88 -9.70 -0.99
N THR A 71 -9.62 -9.29 -1.06
CA THR A 71 -8.69 -9.69 -2.12
C THR A 71 -7.47 -10.36 -1.50
N VAL A 72 -7.12 -11.52 -2.03
CA VAL A 72 -5.92 -12.27 -1.70
C VAL A 72 -4.79 -11.81 -2.59
N TYR A 73 -3.74 -11.28 -1.98
CA TYR A 73 -2.51 -10.87 -2.61
C TYR A 73 -1.40 -11.87 -2.30
N GLU A 74 -0.53 -12.11 -3.27
CA GLU A 74 0.63 -12.97 -3.12
C GLU A 74 1.91 -12.17 -3.41
N HIS A 75 2.89 -12.27 -2.51
CA HIS A 75 4.20 -11.69 -2.72
C HIS A 75 4.97 -12.44 -3.79
N ARG A 76 5.39 -11.72 -4.84
CA ARG A 76 5.93 -12.30 -6.07
C ARG A 76 7.18 -13.16 -5.86
N ARG A 77 8.05 -12.81 -4.90
CA ARG A 77 9.31 -13.53 -4.65
C ARG A 77 9.19 -14.58 -3.54
N SER A 78 8.48 -14.28 -2.46
CA SER A 78 8.41 -15.16 -1.29
C SER A 78 7.19 -16.09 -1.27
N GLY A 79 6.16 -15.81 -2.09
CA GLY A 79 4.91 -16.57 -2.11
C GLY A 79 4.00 -16.35 -0.90
N ARG A 80 4.32 -15.40 -0.02
CA ARG A 80 3.48 -15.04 1.14
C ARG A 80 2.15 -14.49 0.68
N THR A 81 1.07 -14.87 1.34
CA THR A 81 -0.29 -14.45 0.98
C THR A 81 -0.93 -13.56 2.04
N PHE A 82 -1.63 -12.53 1.59
CA PHE A 82 -2.35 -11.57 2.43
C PHE A 82 -3.81 -11.47 1.97
N ALA A 83 -4.77 -11.59 2.88
CA ALA A 83 -6.18 -11.33 2.59
C ALA A 83 -6.56 -9.95 3.13
N ILE A 84 -6.85 -9.02 2.22
CA ILE A 84 -7.10 -7.60 2.56
C ILE A 84 -8.54 -7.23 2.21
N GLU A 85 -9.27 -6.73 3.22
CA GLU A 85 -10.63 -6.21 3.08
C GLU A 85 -10.64 -4.99 2.15
N GLN A 86 -11.48 -5.03 1.12
CA GLN A 86 -11.69 -3.95 0.16
C GLN A 86 -12.75 -2.98 0.70
N LYS A 87 -12.29 -2.02 1.50
CA LYS A 87 -13.17 -0.95 2.00
C LYS A 87 -13.36 0.13 0.96
N HIS A 88 -14.58 0.62 0.83
CA HIS A 88 -14.88 1.78 0.01
C HIS A 88 -14.47 3.06 0.76
N LEU A 89 -13.46 3.76 0.27
CA LEU A 89 -13.05 5.05 0.83
C LEU A 89 -13.96 6.15 0.26
N ALA A 90 -14.76 6.78 1.11
CA ALA A 90 -15.46 7.99 0.72
C ALA A 90 -14.46 9.15 0.58
N LEU A 91 -14.64 9.98 -0.46
CA LEU A 91 -13.77 11.15 -0.67
C LEU A 91 -13.82 12.11 0.52
N ASP A 92 -14.97 12.22 1.17
CA ASP A 92 -15.19 13.09 2.33
C ASP A 92 -14.37 12.66 3.56
N ASP A 93 -13.95 11.39 3.64
CA ASP A 93 -13.14 10.84 4.71
C ASP A 93 -11.63 10.88 4.42
N LEU A 94 -11.23 11.35 3.24
CA LEU A 94 -9.84 11.21 2.77
C LEU A 94 -8.82 11.92 3.68
N GLU A 95 -9.12 13.14 4.13
CA GLU A 95 -8.22 13.89 5.03
C GLU A 95 -8.03 13.17 6.37
N LYS A 96 -9.14 12.63 6.92
CA LYS A 96 -9.12 11.87 8.17
C LYS A 96 -8.33 10.57 8.02
N ILE A 97 -8.55 9.83 6.93
CA ILE A 97 -7.84 8.59 6.65
C ILE A 97 -6.36 8.86 6.45
N GLN A 98 -6.01 9.92 5.71
CA GLN A 98 -4.62 10.34 5.53
C GLN A 98 -3.97 10.66 6.89
N ALA A 99 -4.63 11.42 7.75
CA ALA A 99 -4.12 11.72 9.09
C ALA A 99 -3.92 10.47 9.95
N GLN A 100 -4.87 9.52 9.92
CA GLN A 100 -4.76 8.25 10.64
C GLN A 100 -3.60 7.40 10.15
N VAL A 101 -3.43 7.31 8.82
CA VAL A 101 -2.35 6.52 8.22
C VAL A 101 -0.99 7.18 8.48
N MET A 102 -0.91 8.51 8.43
CA MET A 102 0.31 9.25 8.76
C MET A 102 0.70 9.10 10.24
N ASP A 103 -0.26 9.19 11.18
CA ASP A 103 0.00 8.92 12.60
C ASP A 103 0.55 7.51 12.81
N LEU A 104 -0.05 6.54 12.13
CA LEU A 104 0.30 5.14 12.23
C LEU A 104 1.69 4.86 11.62
N LEU A 105 2.02 5.46 10.48
CA LEU A 105 3.36 5.41 9.88
C LEU A 105 4.41 6.09 10.77
N ASN A 106 4.09 7.24 11.36
CA ASN A 106 5.00 7.94 12.27
C ASN A 106 5.33 7.11 13.51
N ARG A 107 4.32 6.52 14.16
CA ARG A 107 4.54 5.61 15.29
C ARG A 107 5.41 4.40 14.92
N ALA A 108 5.25 3.89 13.70
CA ALA A 108 6.04 2.77 13.24
C ALA A 108 7.48 3.16 12.86
N ALA A 109 7.72 4.42 12.49
CA ALA A 109 9.06 4.96 12.28
C ALA A 109 9.78 5.28 13.60
N GLU A 110 9.04 5.56 14.69
CA GLU A 110 9.59 5.73 16.03
C GLU A 110 10.04 4.40 16.67
N ASP A 111 9.53 3.26 16.17
CA ASP A 111 10.02 1.93 16.52
C ASP A 111 11.38 1.68 15.82
N GLU A 112 12.50 2.04 16.47
CA GLU A 112 13.88 1.85 15.95
C GLU A 112 14.16 0.39 15.49
N ASP A 113 13.52 -0.60 16.11
CA ASP A 113 13.65 -2.02 15.73
C ASP A 113 13.21 -2.30 14.29
N LEU A 114 12.31 -1.47 13.72
CA LEU A 114 11.77 -1.67 12.38
C LEU A 114 12.72 -1.17 11.28
N ILE A 115 13.45 -0.09 11.56
CA ILE A 115 14.46 0.50 10.66
C ILE A 115 15.70 -0.40 10.64
N LEU A 116 16.12 -0.90 11.81
CA LEU A 116 17.28 -1.77 11.95
C LEU A 116 17.08 -3.17 11.35
N GLN A 117 15.85 -3.69 11.30
CA GLN A 117 15.54 -4.97 10.68
C GLN A 117 15.38 -4.88 9.15
N ALA A 118 14.95 -3.74 8.62
CA ALA A 118 14.87 -3.49 7.17
C ALA A 118 16.25 -3.21 6.54
N GLU A 119 17.17 -2.62 7.31
CA GLU A 119 18.55 -2.33 6.85
C GLU A 119 19.47 -3.55 6.80
N ALA A 120 19.06 -4.74 7.22
CA ALA A 120 19.89 -5.94 7.06
C ALA A 120 19.88 -6.35 5.56
N PRO A 121 20.96 -6.09 4.80
CA PRO A 121 21.01 -6.60 3.45
C PRO A 121 21.15 -8.12 3.54
N ASP A 122 20.51 -8.84 2.62
CA ASP A 122 20.86 -10.20 2.21
C ASP A 122 22.39 -10.26 1.98
N ALA A 123 23.15 -10.55 3.03
CA ALA A 123 24.51 -11.05 2.94
C ALA A 123 24.39 -12.58 2.93
N GLU A 124 24.89 -13.18 1.84
CA GLU A 124 24.91 -14.62 1.52
C GLU A 124 23.53 -15.18 1.08
N GLN A 125 23.33 -15.74 -0.12
CA GLN A 125 24.23 -16.50 -1.01
C GLN A 125 23.85 -16.35 -2.50
#